data_AF-A0A246JEF6-F1
#
_entry.id   AF-A0A246JEF6-F1
#
_cell.length_a   1.000
_cell.length_b   1.000
_cell.length_c   1.000
_cell.angle_alpha   90.00
_cell.angle_beta   90.00
_cell.angle_gamma   90.00
#
_symmetry.space_group_name_H-M   'P 1'
#
loop_
_entity.id
_entity.type
_entity.pdbx_description
1 polymer ?
#
loop_
_entity_poly.entity_id
_entity_poly.type
_entity_poly.pdbx_seq_one_letter_code
_entity_poly.pdbx_strand_id
1 'polypeptide(L)'
;MSQPKSLGTVETPYGAARIIVGRYPKGGAISVQLLLGDDPDDGWILSTNLGPYGARVAHDEFTVKSWSENEPLIEPLLASGLFEDTGRRCASGFVQAPVWRVKDADNVPASAVRAS
;
A
#
# COMPACT_ATOMS: atom_id res chain seq x y z
N MET A 1 -3.45 17.93 -2.13
CA MET A 1 -3.35 16.52 -1.70
C MET A 1 -4.19 15.70 -2.66
N SER A 2 -3.68 14.60 -3.23
CA SER A 2 -4.53 13.70 -4.04
C SER A 2 -5.55 13.04 -3.11
N GLN A 3 -6.83 13.07 -3.49
CA GLN A 3 -7.86 12.34 -2.74
C GLN A 3 -7.56 10.83 -2.82
N PRO A 4 -7.68 10.07 -1.72
CA PRO A 4 -7.57 8.62 -1.76
C PRO A 4 -8.63 8.01 -2.68
N LYS A 5 -8.26 6.99 -3.44
CA LYS A 5 -9.12 6.26 -4.38
C LYS A 5 -9.47 4.89 -3.80
N SER A 6 -10.73 4.49 -3.90
CA SER A 6 -11.16 3.11 -3.62
C SER A 6 -10.91 2.24 -4.85
N LEU A 7 -10.23 1.11 -4.70
CA LEU A 7 -9.96 0.16 -5.80
C LEU A 7 -10.94 -1.01 -5.86
N GLY A 8 -11.81 -1.13 -4.85
CA GLY A 8 -12.78 -2.21 -4.72
C GLY A 8 -12.73 -2.81 -3.32
N THR A 9 -13.24 -4.03 -3.22
CA THR A 9 -13.32 -4.79 -1.96
C THR A 9 -12.59 -6.11 -2.10
N VAL A 10 -11.96 -6.58 -1.01
CA VAL A 10 -11.31 -7.89 -0.92
C VAL A 10 -11.83 -8.63 0.30
N GLU A 11 -12.05 -9.93 0.17
CA GLU A 11 -12.37 -10.79 1.32
C GLU A 11 -11.11 -11.04 2.14
N THR A 12 -11.16 -10.73 3.43
CA THR A 12 -10.06 -10.98 4.37
C THR A 12 -10.53 -11.94 5.47
N PRO A 13 -9.61 -12.50 6.28
CA PRO A 13 -10.01 -13.27 7.46
C PRO A 13 -10.87 -12.49 8.48
N TYR A 14 -10.91 -11.17 8.38
CA TYR A 14 -11.70 -10.28 9.25
C TYR A 14 -12.99 -9.79 8.59
N GLY A 15 -13.29 -10.26 7.38
CA GLY A 15 -14.45 -9.85 6.57
C GLY A 15 -14.06 -9.04 5.34
N ALA A 16 -15.07 -8.59 4.61
CA ALA A 16 -14.92 -7.80 3.39
C ALA A 16 -14.35 -6.40 3.72
N ALA A 17 -13.24 -6.05 3.09
CA ALA A 17 -12.53 -4.79 3.33
C ALA A 17 -12.36 -3.98 2.04
N ARG A 18 -12.60 -2.68 2.11
CA ARG A 18 -12.38 -1.75 0.99
C ARG A 18 -10.91 -1.39 0.88
N ILE A 19 -10.34 -1.53 -0.32
CA ILE A 19 -8.95 -1.17 -0.61
C ILE A 19 -8.88 0.31 -0.96
N ILE A 20 -8.21 1.10 -0.13
CA ILE A 20 -8.01 2.53 -0.33
C ILE A 20 -6.54 2.80 -0.67
N VAL A 21 -6.29 3.45 -1.81
CA VAL A 21 -4.96 3.85 -2.27
C VAL A 21 -4.80 5.37 -2.30
N GLY A 22 -3.63 5.84 -1.89
CA GLY A 22 -3.28 7.24 -1.86
C GLY A 22 -1.77 7.44 -1.87
N ARG A 23 -1.29 8.58 -1.40
CA ARG A 23 0.15 8.82 -1.19
C ARG A 23 0.42 9.36 0.19
N TYR A 24 1.51 8.92 0.80
CA TYR A 24 2.00 9.53 2.02
C TYR A 24 2.34 11.01 1.79
N PRO A 25 1.87 11.94 2.64
CA PRO A 25 2.15 13.37 2.48
C PRO A 25 3.65 13.70 2.46
N LYS A 26 4.43 12.98 3.27
CA LYS A 26 5.90 13.05 3.30
C LYS A 26 6.47 11.89 2.49
N GLY A 27 7.41 12.16 1.58
CA GLY A 27 8.07 11.14 0.78
C GLY A 27 7.30 10.66 -0.45
N GLY A 28 5.97 10.83 -0.51
CA GLY A 28 5.18 10.64 -1.73
C GLY A 28 4.99 9.19 -2.20
N ALA A 29 5.49 8.20 -1.45
CA ALA A 29 5.25 6.78 -1.73
C ALA A 29 3.74 6.45 -1.65
N ILE A 30 3.31 5.41 -2.36
CA ILE A 30 1.92 4.97 -2.33
C ILE A 30 1.55 4.49 -0.92
N SER A 31 0.38 4.91 -0.43
CA SER A 31 -0.23 4.41 0.78
C SER A 31 -1.37 3.46 0.43
N VAL A 32 -1.43 2.30 1.09
CA VAL A 32 -2.51 1.31 0.92
C VAL A 32 -3.12 0.99 2.28
N GLN A 33 -4.44 1.12 2.36
CA GLN A 33 -5.24 0.87 3.55
C GLN A 33 -6.41 -0.06 3.22
N LEU A 34 -6.83 -0.85 4.21
CA LEU A 34 -8.02 -1.69 4.17
C LEU A 34 -9.00 -1.16 5.22
N LEU A 35 -10.18 -0.71 4.81
CA LEU A 35 -11.23 -0.23 5.72
C LEU A 35 -12.34 -1.27 5.86
N LEU A 36 -12.75 -1.54 7.09
CA LEU A 36 -13.84 -2.46 7.39
C LEU A 36 -15.13 -1.69 7.67
N GLY A 37 -16.20 -2.09 6.98
CA GLY A 37 -17.46 -1.37 7.06
C GLY A 37 -17.34 0.09 6.58
N ASP A 38 -18.07 0.98 7.26
CA ASP A 38 -18.18 2.39 6.92
C ASP A 38 -17.35 3.32 7.84
N ASP A 39 -16.74 2.78 8.89
CA ASP A 39 -15.91 3.55 9.82
C ASP A 39 -14.53 3.80 9.19
N PRO A 40 -14.14 5.07 8.93
CA PRO A 40 -12.83 5.37 8.35
C PRO A 40 -11.65 5.06 9.30
N ASP A 41 -11.90 4.89 10.60
CA ASP A 41 -10.89 4.55 11.60
C ASP A 41 -10.78 3.04 11.86
N ASP A 42 -11.74 2.24 11.37
CA ASP A 42 -11.72 0.78 11.48
C ASP A 42 -11.02 0.16 10.25
N GLY A 43 -9.73 -0.18 10.41
CA GLY A 43 -8.96 -0.72 9.30
C GLY A 43 -7.49 -1.01 9.57
N TRP A 44 -6.81 -1.45 8.52
CA TRP A 44 -5.39 -1.78 8.53
C TRP A 44 -4.61 -0.97 7.52
N ILE A 45 -3.41 -0.56 7.91
CA ILE A 45 -2.46 0.08 7.02
C ILE A 45 -1.50 -1.00 6.50
N LEU A 46 -1.64 -1.36 5.23
CA LEU A 46 -0.80 -2.36 4.56
C LEU A 46 0.57 -1.79 4.20
N SER A 47 0.64 -0.53 3.80
CA SER A 47 1.89 0.10 3.40
C SER A 47 2.68 0.62 4.61
N THR A 48 3.98 0.79 4.42
CA THR A 48 4.83 1.57 5.31
C THR A 48 5.61 2.59 4.48
N ASN A 49 5.92 3.75 5.05
CA ASN A 49 6.62 4.82 4.35
C ASN A 49 8.12 4.82 4.68
N LEU A 50 8.90 4.02 3.95
CA LEU A 50 10.34 3.90 4.20
C LEU A 50 11.18 4.87 3.37
N GLY A 51 10.57 5.67 2.49
CA GLY A 51 11.26 6.68 1.69
C GLY A 51 12.11 7.66 2.52
N PRO A 52 11.58 8.23 3.61
CA PRO A 52 12.35 9.08 4.53
C PRO A 52 13.55 8.39 5.19
N TYR A 53 13.63 7.06 5.15
CA TYR A 53 14.71 6.24 5.70
C TYR A 53 15.63 5.65 4.62
N GLY A 54 15.51 6.13 3.38
CA GLY A 54 16.40 5.78 2.27
C GLY A 54 15.89 4.66 1.35
N ALA A 55 14.71 4.09 1.61
CA ALA A 55 14.11 3.13 0.68
C ALA A 55 13.75 3.82 -0.65
N ARG A 56 14.06 3.15 -1.76
CA ARG A 56 13.74 3.63 -3.11
C ARG A 56 12.73 2.70 -3.77
N VAL A 57 11.54 3.23 -3.99
CA VAL A 57 10.45 2.59 -4.73
C VAL A 57 10.09 3.46 -5.92
N ALA A 58 9.67 2.85 -7.03
CA ALA A 58 9.16 3.55 -8.19
C ALA A 58 7.80 4.21 -7.91
N HIS A 59 7.32 5.01 -8.87
CA HIS A 59 6.08 5.79 -8.70
C HIS A 59 4.81 4.96 -8.50
N ASP A 60 4.83 3.73 -8.99
CA ASP A 60 3.81 2.67 -8.98
C ASP A 60 4.06 1.61 -7.90
N GLU A 61 5.09 1.81 -7.07
CA GLU A 61 5.53 0.86 -6.06
C GLU A 61 5.42 1.41 -4.63
N PHE A 62 5.38 0.51 -3.66
CA PHE A 62 5.36 0.82 -2.23
C PHE A 62 6.00 -0.28 -1.40
N THR A 63 6.40 0.08 -0.18
CA THR A 63 6.87 -0.88 0.82
C THR A 63 5.72 -1.42 1.64
N VAL A 64 5.68 -2.73 1.83
CA VAL A 64 4.63 -3.46 2.53
C VAL A 64 5.02 -3.72 3.97
N LYS A 65 4.09 -3.43 4.88
CA LYS A 65 4.11 -3.83 6.27
C LYS A 65 3.68 -5.29 6.37
N SER A 66 4.54 -6.25 6.01
CA SER A 66 4.22 -7.69 6.02
C SER A 66 4.52 -8.38 7.36
N TRP A 67 4.40 -7.65 8.47
CA TRP A 67 4.62 -8.18 9.82
C TRP A 67 3.38 -8.96 10.30
N SER A 68 3.48 -9.64 11.44
CA SER A 68 2.44 -10.56 11.96
C SER A 68 1.04 -9.95 12.00
N GLU A 69 0.91 -8.64 12.26
CA GLU A 69 -0.37 -7.92 12.25
C GLU A 69 -1.09 -7.97 10.89
N ASN A 70 -0.33 -7.93 9.79
CA ASN A 70 -0.85 -7.85 8.42
C ASN A 70 -0.60 -9.13 7.62
N GLU A 71 0.11 -10.11 8.18
CA GLU A 71 0.41 -11.38 7.52
C GLU A 71 -0.84 -12.06 6.93
N PRO A 72 -1.99 -12.10 7.64
CA PRO A 72 -3.22 -12.69 7.10
C PRO A 72 -3.83 -11.92 5.92
N LEU A 73 -3.40 -10.67 5.67
CA LEU A 73 -3.90 -9.84 4.57
C LEU A 73 -3.10 -10.05 3.28
N ILE A 74 -1.91 -10.65 3.35
CA ILE A 74 -0.98 -10.76 2.23
C ILE A 74 -1.55 -11.59 1.09
N GLU A 75 -1.98 -12.81 1.36
CA GLU A 75 -2.53 -13.72 0.34
C GLU A 75 -3.79 -13.15 -0.33
N PRO A 76 -4.81 -12.67 0.40
CA PRO A 76 -5.98 -12.05 -0.22
C PRO A 76 -5.66 -10.87 -1.15
N LEU A 77 -4.70 -10.03 -0.76
CA LEU A 77 -4.35 -8.84 -1.54
C LEU A 77 -3.57 -9.19 -2.81
N LEU A 78 -2.70 -10.20 -2.77
CA LEU A 78 -2.07 -10.72 -3.98
C LEU A 78 -3.09 -11.44 -4.88
N ALA A 79 -4.00 -12.23 -4.30
CA ALA A 79 -5.06 -12.94 -5.02
C ALA A 79 -6.07 -11.99 -5.69
N SER A 80 -6.24 -10.78 -5.17
CA SER A 80 -7.08 -9.73 -5.79
C SER A 80 -6.64 -9.36 -7.22
N GLY A 81 -5.37 -9.63 -7.56
CA GLY A 81 -4.80 -9.28 -8.85
C GLY A 81 -4.49 -7.78 -9.05
N LEU A 82 -4.75 -6.94 -8.03
CA LEU A 82 -4.46 -5.50 -8.04
C LEU A 82 -2.98 -5.18 -7.79
N PHE A 83 -2.30 -6.04 -7.03
CA PHE A 83 -0.93 -5.86 -6.61
C PHE A 83 -0.03 -7.02 -7.09
N GLU A 84 1.27 -6.74 -7.16
CA GLU A 84 2.32 -7.71 -7.48
C GLU A 84 3.45 -7.60 -6.45
N ASP A 85 3.89 -8.73 -5.87
CA ASP A 85 5.17 -8.77 -5.15
C ASP A 85 6.31 -8.77 -6.18
N THR A 86 7.13 -7.72 -6.19
CA THR A 86 8.23 -7.57 -7.15
C THR A 86 9.42 -8.49 -6.87
N GLY A 87 9.41 -9.21 -5.74
CA GLY A 87 10.53 -10.00 -5.22
C GLY A 87 11.63 -9.15 -4.58
N ARG A 88 11.59 -7.82 -4.72
CA ARG A 88 12.55 -6.92 -4.07
C ARG A 88 12.16 -6.67 -2.62
N ARG A 89 13.18 -6.40 -1.80
CA ARG A 89 13.05 -5.98 -0.40
C ARG A 89 13.81 -4.68 -0.18
N CYS A 90 13.21 -3.73 0.53
CA CYS A 90 13.88 -2.51 0.97
C CYS A 90 14.30 -2.64 2.43
N ALA A 91 15.58 -2.40 2.70
CA ALA A 91 16.09 -2.32 4.06
C ALA A 91 15.77 -0.95 4.68
N SER A 92 15.38 -0.94 5.95
CA SER A 92 15.29 0.27 6.77
C SER A 92 15.66 -0.09 8.20
N GLY A 93 16.88 0.28 8.63
CA GLY A 93 17.41 -0.17 9.92
C GLY A 93 17.53 -1.70 9.96
N PHE A 94 16.87 -2.33 10.93
CA PHE A 94 16.91 -3.80 11.14
C PHE A 94 15.78 -4.57 10.43
N VAL A 95 14.90 -3.89 9.69
CA VAL A 95 13.78 -4.53 8.98
C VAL A 95 14.00 -4.56 7.48
N GLN A 96 13.50 -5.62 6.83
CA GLN A 96 13.35 -5.71 5.38
C GLN A 96 11.86 -5.73 5.04
N ALA A 97 11.41 -4.75 4.26
CA ALA A 97 10.03 -4.65 3.80
C ALA A 97 9.92 -5.09 2.34
N PRO A 98 8.95 -5.95 1.98
CA PRO A 98 8.60 -6.22 0.59
C PRO A 98 8.29 -4.97 -0.19
N VAL A 99 8.69 -4.94 -1.46
CA VAL A 99 8.27 -3.91 -2.41
C VAL A 99 7.23 -4.50 -3.33
N TRP A 100 6.02 -3.94 -3.27
CA TRP A 100 4.93 -4.32 -4.15
C TRP A 100 4.67 -3.23 -5.19
N ARG A 101 4.06 -3.63 -6.29
CA ARG A 101 3.62 -2.78 -7.40
C ARG A 101 2.11 -2.78 -7.53
N VAL A 102 1.53 -1.62 -7.85
CA VAL A 102 0.14 -1.51 -8.35
C VAL A 102 0.15 -1.85 -9.84
N LYS A 103 -0.55 -2.92 -10.24
CA LYS A 103 -0.42 -3.48 -11.59
C LYS A 103 -1.03 -2.62 -12.69
N ASP A 104 -2.14 -1.95 -12.39
CA ASP A 104 -2.83 -1.09 -13.34
C ASP A 104 -2.45 0.38 -13.10
N ALA A 105 -1.96 1.05 -14.14
CA ALA A 105 -1.55 2.45 -14.09
C ALA A 105 -2.71 3.38 -13.70
N ASP A 106 -3.95 3.04 -14.05
CA ASP A 106 -5.14 3.83 -13.68
C ASP A 106 -5.44 3.76 -12.17
N ASN A 107 -4.84 2.80 -11.48
CA ASN A 107 -4.94 2.63 -10.04
C ASN A 107 -3.76 3.25 -9.28
N VAL A 108 -2.73 3.74 -9.98
CA VAL A 108 -1.62 4.47 -9.37
C VAL A 108 -2.10 5.87 -8.97
N PRO A 109 -2.08 6.24 -7.68
CA PRO A 109 -2.57 7.53 -7.24
C PRO A 109 -1.69 8.66 -7.77
N ALA A 110 -2.28 9.80 -8.12
CA ALA A 110 -1.55 10.95 -8.63
C ALA A 110 -0.53 11.47 -7.61
N SER A 111 0.67 11.86 -8.08
CA SER A 111 1.66 12.52 -7.22
C SER A 111 1.23 13.95 -6.92
N ALA A 112 1.32 14.37 -5.66
CA ALA A 112 1.11 15.77 -5.28
C ALA A 112 2.34 16.65 -5.59
N VAL A 113 3.46 16.07 -6.00
CA VAL A 113 4.66 16.80 -6.38
C VAL A 113 4.48 17.29 -7.81
N ARG A 114 4.23 18.60 -7.98
CA ARG A 114 4.38 19.24 -9.29
C ARG A 114 5.81 19.02 -9.76
N ALA A 115 5.99 18.59 -11.01
CA ALA A 115 7.29 18.64 -11.67
C ALA A 115 7.80 20.08 -11.56
N SER A 116 8.84 20.28 -10.76
CA SER A 116 9.61 21.52 -10.69
C SER A 116 10.50 21.65 -11.91
#